data_AF-A0A914Y5N0-F1
#
_entry.id   AF-A0A914Y5N0-F1
#
_cell.length_a   1.000
_cell.length_b   1.000
_cell.length_c   1.000
_cell.angle_alpha   90.00
_cell.angle_beta   90.00
_cell.angle_gamma   90.00
#
_symmetry.space_group_name_H-M   'P 1'
#
loop_
_entity.id
_entity.type
_entity.pdbx_description
1 polymer ?
#
loop_
_entity_poly.entity_id
_entity_poly.type
_entity_poly.pdbx_seq_one_letter_code
_entity_poly.pdbx_strand_id
1 'polypeptide(L)'
;MLELRNLRTITSEAFKYVSSPFLSGVDLSGCTQLTSEGIFYLVHQNPSIRCLYLNHCRNLDDQALYDIAQCIGENLHILELDFLPNMTDPARTLHQLSQRCPKISQLSLCNFFDSTESAEDEEIPEYRIEGQSLDYVDLCGNYFTTLPELPQSVRTIRLSVSGSEDVN
;
A
#
# COMPACT_ATOMS: atom_id res chain seq x y z
N MET A 1 -9.65 -7.15 -15.37
CA MET A 1 -8.39 -7.11 -14.61
C MET A 1 -7.30 -6.62 -15.56
N LEU A 2 -6.41 -5.74 -15.11
CA LEU A 2 -5.21 -5.28 -15.82
C LEU A 2 -3.99 -5.81 -15.07
N GLU A 3 -3.13 -6.56 -15.74
CA GLU A 3 -1.93 -7.15 -15.12
C GLU A 3 -0.69 -6.74 -15.91
N LEU A 4 0.21 -6.00 -15.28
CA LEU A 4 1.42 -5.43 -15.88
C LEU A 4 2.60 -5.64 -14.91
N ARG A 5 2.91 -6.89 -14.58
CA ARG A 5 3.90 -7.23 -13.55
C ARG A 5 5.33 -7.17 -14.08
N ASN A 6 6.27 -6.70 -13.26
CA ASN A 6 7.71 -6.64 -13.52
C ASN A 6 8.11 -5.87 -14.80
N LEU A 7 7.26 -4.95 -15.27
CA LEU A 7 7.55 -4.12 -16.43
C LEU A 7 8.44 -2.94 -16.05
N ARG A 8 9.74 -3.17 -15.92
CA ARG A 8 10.72 -2.16 -15.47
C ARG A 8 10.88 -0.96 -16.41
N THR A 9 10.26 -0.97 -17.58
CA THR A 9 10.28 0.14 -18.55
C THR A 9 8.98 0.92 -18.60
N ILE A 10 7.92 0.45 -17.92
CA ILE A 10 6.64 1.18 -17.92
C ILE A 10 6.78 2.44 -17.07
N THR A 11 6.32 3.56 -17.62
CA THR A 11 6.35 4.86 -16.95
C THR A 11 4.93 5.34 -16.68
N SER A 12 4.80 6.37 -15.83
CA SER A 12 3.52 6.98 -15.45
C SER A 12 2.70 7.47 -16.66
N GLU A 13 3.35 7.85 -17.75
CA GLU A 13 2.71 8.24 -19.02
C GLU A 13 1.83 7.14 -19.61
N ALA A 14 2.16 5.86 -19.40
CA ALA A 14 1.40 4.73 -19.92
C ALA A 14 -0.04 4.68 -19.40
N PHE A 15 -0.31 5.30 -18.24
CA PHE A 15 -1.59 5.25 -17.55
C PHE A 15 -2.52 6.42 -17.89
N LYS A 16 -2.03 7.47 -18.58
CA LYS A 16 -2.80 8.68 -18.92
C LYS A 16 -4.10 8.45 -19.67
N TYR A 17 -4.20 7.35 -20.41
CA TYR A 17 -5.37 7.04 -21.24
C TYR A 17 -5.99 5.69 -20.89
N VAL A 18 -5.59 5.09 -19.76
CA VAL A 18 -6.16 3.83 -19.29
C VAL A 18 -7.50 4.14 -18.63
N SER A 19 -8.55 4.12 -19.43
CA SER A 19 -9.92 4.34 -18.97
C SER A 19 -10.80 3.13 -19.26
N SER A 20 -11.36 2.53 -18.21
CA SER A 20 -12.38 1.50 -18.32
C SER A 20 -13.34 1.54 -17.12
N PRO A 21 -14.65 1.67 -17.35
CA PRO A 21 -15.65 1.71 -16.27
C PRO A 21 -15.85 0.35 -15.58
N PHE A 22 -15.22 -0.71 -16.10
CA PHE A 22 -15.32 -2.07 -15.58
C PHE A 22 -13.99 -2.58 -15.01
N LEU A 23 -12.96 -1.73 -14.92
CA LEU A 23 -11.67 -2.15 -14.38
C LEU A 23 -11.78 -2.30 -12.87
N SER A 24 -11.86 -3.55 -12.40
CA SER A 24 -12.03 -3.89 -10.99
C SER A 24 -10.75 -4.34 -10.29
N GLY A 25 -9.74 -4.77 -11.04
CA GLY A 25 -8.48 -5.30 -10.50
C GLY A 25 -7.30 -4.84 -11.32
N VAL A 26 -6.25 -4.37 -10.66
CA VAL A 26 -5.01 -3.88 -11.27
C VAL A 26 -3.80 -4.43 -10.50
N ASP A 27 -2.90 -5.11 -11.20
CA ASP A 27 -1.62 -5.55 -10.66
C ASP A 27 -0.47 -4.90 -11.42
N LEU A 28 0.27 -4.01 -10.75
CA LEU A 28 1.45 -3.31 -11.26
C LEU A 28 2.72 -3.74 -10.53
N SER A 29 2.68 -4.86 -9.79
CA SER A 29 3.77 -5.28 -8.92
C SER A 29 5.09 -5.40 -9.70
N GLY A 30 6.18 -4.85 -9.15
CA GLY A 30 7.52 -4.87 -9.75
C GLY A 30 7.73 -3.84 -10.87
N CYS A 31 6.80 -2.91 -11.08
CA CYS A 31 6.98 -1.77 -11.99
C CYS A 31 7.82 -0.67 -11.32
N THR A 32 9.13 -0.87 -11.24
CA THR A 32 10.03 0.01 -10.46
C THR A 32 10.14 1.44 -10.98
N GLN A 33 9.77 1.72 -12.24
CA GLN A 33 9.79 3.07 -12.83
C GLN A 33 8.45 3.82 -12.71
N LEU A 34 7.43 3.19 -12.10
CA LEU A 34 6.14 3.81 -11.84
C LEU A 34 6.26 4.81 -10.68
N THR A 35 5.70 6.01 -10.87
CA THR A 35 5.62 7.05 -9.83
C THR A 35 4.18 7.27 -9.37
N SER A 36 4.00 8.01 -8.29
CA SER A 36 2.67 8.38 -7.77
C SER A 36 1.79 9.09 -8.80
N GLU A 37 2.38 9.82 -9.75
CA GLU A 37 1.65 10.43 -10.88
C GLU A 37 0.94 9.37 -11.74
N GLY A 38 1.57 8.22 -11.97
CA GLY A 38 0.98 7.12 -12.71
C GLY A 38 -0.19 6.48 -11.97
N ILE A 39 -0.08 6.39 -10.64
CA ILE A 39 -1.18 5.94 -9.78
C ILE A 39 -2.35 6.92 -9.87
N PHE A 40 -2.10 8.23 -9.77
CA PHE A 40 -3.12 9.26 -9.96
C PHE A 40 -3.88 9.09 -11.27
N TYR A 41 -3.17 8.99 -12.40
CA TYR A 41 -3.81 8.82 -13.71
C TYR A 41 -4.70 7.57 -13.76
N LEU A 42 -4.22 6.45 -13.22
CA LEU A 42 -4.97 5.20 -13.18
C LEU A 42 -6.24 5.32 -12.32
N VAL A 43 -6.11 5.73 -11.05
CA VAL A 43 -7.25 5.70 -10.11
C VAL A 43 -8.28 6.78 -10.41
N HIS A 44 -7.85 7.93 -10.96
CA HIS A 44 -8.76 9.00 -11.34
C HIS A 44 -9.66 8.62 -12.52
N GLN A 45 -9.15 7.84 -13.47
CA GLN A 45 -9.92 7.39 -14.64
C GLN A 45 -10.70 6.10 -14.40
N ASN A 46 -10.42 5.37 -13.32
CA ASN A 46 -10.96 4.04 -13.06
C ASN A 46 -11.55 3.93 -11.64
N PRO A 47 -12.66 4.65 -11.33
CA PRO A 47 -13.28 4.65 -9.99
C PRO A 47 -13.86 3.28 -9.57
N SER A 48 -13.92 2.31 -10.49
CA SER A 48 -14.43 0.95 -10.28
C SER A 48 -13.40 -0.02 -9.67
N ILE A 49 -12.15 0.39 -9.49
CA ILE A 49 -11.08 -0.48 -8.97
C ILE A 49 -11.42 -0.93 -7.54
N ARG A 50 -11.25 -2.24 -7.29
CA ARG A 50 -11.50 -2.92 -6.01
C ARG A 50 -10.26 -3.62 -5.48
N CYS A 51 -9.38 -4.09 -6.36
CA CYS A 51 -8.15 -4.76 -6.00
C CYS A 51 -6.97 -4.05 -6.67
N LEU A 52 -6.00 -3.60 -5.88
CA LEU A 52 -4.83 -2.89 -6.35
C LEU A 52 -3.56 -3.49 -5.73
N TYR A 53 -2.66 -3.98 -6.58
CA TYR A 53 -1.39 -4.60 -6.16
C TYR A 53 -0.21 -3.77 -6.67
N LEU A 54 0.59 -3.24 -5.75
CA LEU A 54 1.70 -2.31 -5.98
C LEU A 54 3.01 -2.79 -5.34
N ASN A 55 3.11 -4.08 -5.01
CA ASN A 55 4.31 -4.65 -4.40
C ASN A 55 5.55 -4.36 -5.27
N HIS A 56 6.67 -3.99 -4.66
CA HIS A 56 7.94 -3.62 -5.27
C HIS A 56 7.90 -2.37 -6.18
N CYS A 57 6.87 -1.52 -6.08
CA CYS A 57 6.83 -0.21 -6.75
C CYS A 57 7.53 0.87 -5.91
N ARG A 58 8.87 0.81 -5.86
CA ARG A 58 9.69 1.61 -4.92
C ARG A 58 9.77 3.12 -5.19
N ASN A 59 9.24 3.60 -6.32
CA ASN A 59 9.25 5.02 -6.68
C ASN A 59 7.92 5.74 -6.34
N LEU A 60 7.07 5.11 -5.53
CA LEU A 60 5.87 5.74 -4.98
C LEU A 60 6.21 6.50 -3.69
N ASP A 61 5.38 7.48 -3.38
CA ASP A 61 5.42 8.32 -2.18
C ASP A 61 4.01 8.42 -1.55
N ASP A 62 3.85 9.24 -0.51
CA ASP A 62 2.56 9.42 0.20
C ASP A 62 1.42 9.82 -0.75
N GLN A 63 1.70 10.55 -1.84
CA GLN A 63 0.70 11.04 -2.77
C GLN A 63 -0.06 9.90 -3.46
N ALA A 64 0.61 8.79 -3.75
CA ALA A 64 -0.04 7.62 -4.35
C ALA A 64 -1.19 7.10 -3.46
N LEU A 65 -0.95 6.99 -2.16
CA LEU A 65 -1.93 6.51 -1.18
C LEU A 65 -3.03 7.53 -0.93
N TYR A 66 -2.71 8.83 -0.93
CA TYR A 66 -3.71 9.90 -0.90
C TYR A 66 -4.67 9.82 -2.10
N ASP A 67 -4.13 9.65 -3.30
CA ASP A 67 -4.92 9.57 -4.53
C ASP A 67 -5.77 8.30 -4.58
N ILE A 68 -5.23 7.16 -4.14
CA ILE A 68 -5.98 5.90 -3.99
C ILE A 68 -7.17 6.10 -3.05
N ALA A 69 -6.90 6.63 -1.84
CA ALA A 69 -7.92 6.87 -0.82
C ALA A 69 -9.01 7.83 -1.32
N GLN A 70 -8.62 8.89 -2.02
CA GLN A 70 -9.54 9.91 -2.52
C GLN A 70 -10.37 9.46 -3.73
N CYS A 71 -9.77 8.72 -4.68
CA CYS A 71 -10.42 8.41 -5.95
C CYS A 71 -11.18 7.08 -5.93
N ILE A 72 -10.66 6.07 -5.23
CA ILE A 72 -11.22 4.70 -5.25
C ILE A 72 -11.54 4.14 -3.86
N GLY A 73 -11.29 4.88 -2.78
CA GLY A 73 -11.43 4.39 -1.40
C GLY A 73 -12.80 3.79 -1.07
N GLU A 74 -13.90 4.39 -1.55
CA GLU A 74 -15.25 3.86 -1.30
C GLU A 74 -15.52 2.48 -1.95
N ASN A 75 -14.68 2.06 -2.91
CA ASN A 75 -14.80 0.81 -3.64
C ASN A 75 -13.63 -0.15 -3.42
N LEU A 76 -12.55 0.29 -2.78
CA LEU A 76 -11.35 -0.51 -2.57
C LEU A 76 -11.60 -1.60 -1.52
N HIS A 77 -11.25 -2.85 -1.85
CA HIS A 77 -11.37 -4.03 -0.98
C HIS A 77 -10.01 -4.62 -0.65
N ILE A 78 -9.10 -4.66 -1.63
CA ILE A 78 -7.76 -5.24 -1.49
C ILE A 78 -6.74 -4.18 -1.92
N LEU A 79 -5.79 -3.90 -1.04
CA LEU A 79 -4.61 -3.13 -1.36
C LEU A 79 -3.38 -3.86 -0.85
N GLU A 80 -2.43 -4.10 -1.74
CA GLU A 80 -1.13 -4.64 -1.38
C GLU A 80 -0.03 -3.69 -1.84
N LEU A 81 0.81 -3.31 -0.89
CA LEU A 81 2.06 -2.61 -1.14
C LEU A 81 3.10 -3.06 -0.14
N ASP A 82 4.34 -2.74 -0.44
CA ASP A 82 5.48 -3.00 0.42
C ASP A 82 6.29 -1.72 0.67
N PHE A 83 7.54 -1.85 1.10
CA PHE A 83 8.43 -0.74 1.39
C PHE A 83 8.43 0.37 0.32
N LEU A 84 8.00 1.57 0.72
CA LEU A 84 7.99 2.78 -0.10
C LEU A 84 9.01 3.79 0.46
N PRO A 85 10.28 3.79 -0.02
CA PRO A 85 11.35 4.59 0.56
C PRO A 85 11.18 6.12 0.43
N ASN A 86 10.25 6.59 -0.41
CA ASN A 86 10.04 8.02 -0.63
C ASN A 86 8.89 8.59 0.21
N MET A 87 8.34 7.81 1.14
CA MET A 87 7.31 8.32 2.05
C MET A 87 7.93 9.22 3.12
N THR A 88 7.26 10.33 3.39
CA THR A 88 7.64 11.31 4.41
C THR A 88 6.82 11.14 5.70
N ASP A 89 5.55 10.72 5.60
CA ASP A 89 4.68 10.54 6.77
C ASP A 89 3.77 9.31 6.60
N PRO A 90 4.32 8.09 6.75
CA PRO A 90 3.55 6.86 6.60
C PRO A 90 2.39 6.74 7.57
N ALA A 91 2.53 7.26 8.80
CA ALA A 91 1.50 7.18 9.83
C ALA A 91 0.25 7.97 9.43
N ARG A 92 0.41 9.22 9.00
CA ARG A 92 -0.70 10.05 8.52
C ARG A 92 -1.34 9.48 7.26
N THR A 93 -0.52 8.95 6.36
CA THR A 93 -0.99 8.36 5.11
C THR A 93 -1.87 7.13 5.39
N LEU A 94 -1.48 6.26 6.33
CA LEU A 94 -2.32 5.14 6.78
C LEU A 94 -3.62 5.62 7.43
N HIS A 95 -3.57 6.64 8.29
CA HIS A 95 -4.76 7.21 8.91
C HIS A 95 -5.78 7.70 7.86
N GLN A 96 -5.32 8.40 6.83
CA GLN A 96 -6.18 8.86 5.75
C GLN A 96 -6.78 7.69 4.96
N LEU A 97 -5.98 6.65 4.66
CA LEU A 97 -6.45 5.46 3.97
C LEU A 97 -7.56 4.77 4.76
N SER A 98 -7.36 4.59 6.06
CA SER A 98 -8.34 4.02 6.99
C SER A 98 -9.66 4.79 7.03
N GLN A 99 -9.62 6.12 7.00
CA GLN A 99 -10.83 6.96 7.01
C GLN A 99 -11.62 6.91 5.69
N ARG A 100 -10.92 6.76 4.57
CA ARG A 100 -11.51 6.87 3.22
C ARG A 100 -11.82 5.52 2.57
N CYS A 101 -11.31 4.43 3.13
CA CYS A 101 -11.48 3.09 2.59
C CYS A 101 -12.33 2.18 3.50
N PRO A 102 -13.64 2.45 3.70
CA PRO A 102 -14.46 1.71 4.65
C PRO A 102 -14.70 0.23 4.28
N LYS A 103 -14.48 -0.13 3.02
CA LYS A 103 -14.69 -1.49 2.48
C LYS A 103 -13.39 -2.30 2.37
N ILE A 104 -12.25 -1.74 2.74
CA ILE A 104 -10.99 -2.49 2.70
C ILE A 104 -11.10 -3.68 3.64
N SER A 105 -10.90 -4.88 3.10
CA SER A 105 -10.96 -6.15 3.84
C SER A 105 -9.62 -6.84 3.91
N GLN A 106 -8.72 -6.54 2.97
CA GLN A 106 -7.35 -7.06 2.93
C GLN A 106 -6.37 -5.92 2.68
N LEU A 107 -5.38 -5.82 3.56
CA LEU A 107 -4.30 -4.84 3.47
C LEU A 107 -2.96 -5.53 3.68
N SER A 108 -2.08 -5.47 2.69
CA SER A 108 -0.67 -5.87 2.85
C SER A 108 0.21 -4.63 2.92
N LEU A 109 1.06 -4.59 3.95
CA LEU A 109 2.04 -3.56 4.25
C LEU A 109 3.39 -4.24 4.55
N CYS A 110 3.83 -5.14 3.67
CA CYS A 110 5.07 -5.90 3.91
C CYS A 110 6.30 -4.99 3.89
N ASN A 111 7.21 -5.08 4.86
CA ASN A 111 8.39 -4.19 4.96
C ASN A 111 8.04 -2.68 4.89
N PHE A 112 6.79 -2.30 5.17
CA PHE A 112 6.31 -0.92 5.03
C PHE A 112 6.82 0.00 6.14
N PHE A 113 6.85 -0.50 7.37
CA PHE A 113 7.33 0.22 8.54
C PHE A 113 8.85 0.14 8.54
N ASP A 114 9.48 1.22 8.10
CA ASP A 114 10.93 1.31 8.11
C ASP A 114 11.44 1.29 9.56
N SER A 115 12.44 0.46 9.81
CA SER A 115 13.18 0.43 11.08
C SER A 115 14.36 1.41 11.08
N THR A 116 14.66 2.08 9.97
CA THR A 116 15.75 3.05 9.90
C THR A 116 15.30 4.44 10.32
N GLU A 117 14.98 4.57 11.60
CA GLU A 117 15.44 5.72 12.39
C GLU A 117 15.42 5.31 13.86
N SER A 118 16.30 4.36 14.16
CA SER A 118 17.03 4.35 15.43
C SER A 118 17.92 5.60 15.52
N ALA A 119 17.33 6.78 15.48
CA ALA A 119 17.90 7.93 16.18
C ALA A 119 17.59 7.67 17.65
N GLU A 120 18.62 7.67 18.50
CA GLU A 120 18.53 7.30 19.92
C GLU A 120 17.54 8.16 20.73
N ASP A 121 16.93 9.18 20.11
CA ASP A 121 16.03 10.17 20.69
C ASP A 121 14.69 10.36 19.93
N GLU A 122 14.37 9.59 18.88
CA GLU A 122 13.09 9.71 18.17
C GLU A 122 12.03 8.74 18.69
N GLU A 123 10.85 9.29 19.00
CA GLU A 123 9.69 8.54 19.48
C GLU A 123 9.22 7.59 18.36
N ILE A 124 9.21 6.29 18.64
CA ILE A 124 8.76 5.28 17.68
C ILE A 124 7.31 5.64 17.28
N PRO A 125 7.02 5.90 16.00
CA PRO A 125 5.69 6.31 15.58
C PRO A 125 4.68 5.21 15.90
N GLU A 126 3.64 5.56 16.65
CA GLU A 126 2.53 4.66 16.93
C GLU A 126 1.64 4.56 15.69
N TYR A 127 1.81 3.48 14.93
CA TYR A 127 0.98 3.22 13.76
C TYR A 127 -0.39 2.71 14.17
N ARG A 128 -1.44 3.36 13.66
CA ARG A 128 -2.83 2.93 13.84
C ARG A 128 -3.46 2.69 12.48
N ILE A 129 -3.98 1.48 12.30
CA ILE A 129 -4.82 1.12 11.16
C ILE A 129 -6.25 1.04 11.68
N GLU A 130 -7.14 1.84 11.10
CA GLU A 130 -8.57 1.76 11.37
C GLU A 130 -9.28 1.15 10.15
N GLY A 131 -10.44 0.56 10.37
CA GLY A 131 -11.20 -0.05 9.28
C GLY A 131 -12.26 -1.01 9.79
N GLN A 132 -13.52 -0.74 9.46
CA GLN A 132 -14.63 -1.55 9.97
C GLN A 132 -14.72 -2.93 9.28
N SER A 133 -14.24 -3.02 8.04
CA SER A 133 -14.32 -4.23 7.21
C SER A 133 -13.00 -5.02 7.13
N LEU A 134 -11.93 -4.49 7.72
CA LEU A 134 -10.59 -5.08 7.62
C LEU A 134 -10.53 -6.42 8.34
N ASP A 135 -10.31 -7.50 7.60
CA ASP A 135 -10.35 -8.89 8.08
C ASP A 135 -8.96 -9.54 8.05
N TYR A 136 -8.13 -9.17 7.07
CA TYR A 136 -6.80 -9.70 6.84
C TYR A 136 -5.77 -8.57 6.76
N VAL A 137 -4.68 -8.69 7.53
CA VAL A 137 -3.53 -7.80 7.46
C VAL A 137 -2.24 -8.61 7.29
N ASP A 138 -1.44 -8.29 6.27
CA ASP A 138 -0.11 -8.86 6.08
C ASP A 138 0.96 -7.83 6.43
N LEU A 139 1.72 -8.12 7.48
CA LEU A 139 2.79 -7.29 8.01
C LEU A 139 4.15 -8.00 7.94
N CYS A 140 4.33 -8.96 7.04
CA CYS A 140 5.60 -9.67 6.90
C CYS A 140 6.78 -8.72 6.62
N GLY A 141 7.94 -9.04 7.20
CA GLY A 141 9.19 -8.30 6.93
C GLY A 141 9.30 -6.95 7.62
N ASN A 142 8.27 -6.51 8.35
CA ASN A 142 8.38 -5.36 9.24
C ASN A 142 9.10 -5.76 10.53
N TYR A 143 9.89 -4.83 11.07
CA TYR A 143 10.54 -4.96 12.36
C TYR A 143 9.75 -4.19 13.42
N PHE A 144 9.05 -4.90 14.29
CA PHE A 144 8.24 -4.29 15.35
C PHE A 144 8.91 -4.44 16.71
N THR A 145 9.12 -3.31 17.40
CA THR A 145 9.22 -3.29 18.87
C THR A 145 7.82 -3.30 19.50
N THR A 146 6.89 -2.59 18.86
CA THR A 146 5.45 -2.54 19.17
C THR A 146 4.65 -2.77 17.89
N LEU A 147 3.61 -3.59 17.95
CA LEU A 147 2.70 -3.80 16.81
C LEU A 147 1.80 -2.58 16.59
N PRO A 148 1.39 -2.27 15.34
CA PRO A 148 0.40 -1.24 15.09
C PRO A 148 -0.92 -1.57 15.78
N GLU A 149 -1.66 -0.53 16.19
CA GLU A 149 -3.04 -0.71 16.61
C GLU A 149 -3.90 -1.12 15.41
N LEU A 150 -4.59 -2.27 15.55
CA LEU A 150 -5.46 -2.84 14.53
C LEU A 150 -6.92 -2.79 15.00
N PRO A 151 -7.90 -2.68 14.07
CA PRO A 151 -9.30 -2.66 14.44
C PRO A 151 -9.77 -4.06 14.87
N GLN A 152 -10.78 -4.12 15.73
CA GLN A 152 -11.32 -5.39 16.27
C GLN A 152 -11.90 -6.34 15.21
N SER A 153 -12.13 -5.84 13.99
CA SER A 153 -12.58 -6.59 12.83
C SER A 153 -11.53 -7.57 12.29
N VAL A 154 -10.24 -7.33 12.56
CA VAL A 154 -9.15 -8.16 12.01
C VAL A 154 -9.20 -9.57 12.59
N ARG A 155 -9.26 -10.58 11.72
CA ARG A 155 -9.29 -11.99 12.08
C ARG A 155 -7.98 -12.71 11.77
N THR A 156 -7.28 -12.26 10.76
CA THR A 156 -6.03 -12.86 10.31
C THR A 156 -4.94 -11.80 10.26
N ILE A 157 -3.84 -12.07 10.95
CA ILE A 157 -2.63 -11.26 10.90
C ILE A 157 -1.50 -12.18 10.45
N ARG A 158 -0.84 -11.83 9.36
CA ARG A 158 0.36 -12.51 8.92
C ARG A 158 1.57 -11.72 9.37
N LEU A 159 2.46 -12.38 10.11
CA LEU A 159 3.73 -11.86 10.57
C LEU A 159 4.82 -12.84 10.12
N SER A 160 5.96 -12.29 9.71
CA SER A 160 7.17 -13.07 9.50
C SER A 160 8.28 -12.41 10.30
N VAL A 161 8.95 -13.20 11.14
CA VAL A 161 10.19 -12.77 11.77
C VAL A 161 11.23 -12.82 10.66
N SER A 162 11.74 -11.69 10.21
CA SER A 162 12.95 -11.66 9.41
C SER A 162 14.13 -12.05 10.31
N GLY A 163 14.24 -13.35 10.60
CA GLY A 163 15.56 -13.95 10.71
C GLY A 163 16.16 -13.82 9.32
N SER A 164 17.21 -13.02 9.19
CA SER A 164 18.02 -12.89 7.99
C SER A 164 18.08 -14.20 7.21
N GLU A 165 17.46 -14.26 6.03
CA GLU A 165 17.71 -15.34 5.07
C GLU A 165 19.00 -15.07 4.26
N ASP A 166 19.97 -14.38 4.86
CA ASP A 166 21.36 -14.37 4.40
C ASP A 166 22.14 -15.46 5.17
N VAL A 167 21.84 -16.72 4.84
CA VAL A 167 22.77 -17.84 5.09
C VAL A 167 23.01 -18.55 3.77
N ASN A 168 23.90 -17.96 2.95
CA ASN A 168 25.04 -18.62 2.30
C ASN A 168 25.85 -17.66 1.43
#